data_AF-A0A5Q3LC41-F1
#
_entry.id   AF-A0A5Q3LC41-F1
#
_cell.length_a   1.000
_cell.length_b   1.000
_cell.length_c   1.000
_cell.angle_alpha   90.00
_cell.angle_beta   90.00
_cell.angle_gamma   90.00
#
_symmetry.space_group_name_H-M   'P 1'
#
loop_
_entity.id
_entity.type
_entity.pdbx_description
1 polymer ?
#
loop_
_entity_poly.entity_id
_entity_poly.type
_entity_poly.pdbx_seq_one_letter_code
_entity_poly.pdbx_strand_id
1 'polypeptide(L)'
;MSKTYQPLIDYFQKIGARAVIRPAQGNIQGPLSLDIETDEQGEFFAIYKSRWLDLEVLDYQTKSRHLLLSVGSVPWNIERFLCGHDEFHWFITGLPSPLMTHTVAQAKESLKPHYVKRLQERKCRGKCPRKTDHFIRQGEWFFTACKNASFDSHNIERDGVLQRNPESKPHQCDYLYREGEREYECDRYPKLAFYESEYREILATRRKANRWGWRLLPDRTTLYAKGWVRHVDHTPIYLDCWHRVDQNREQTRLSIANVRYID
;
A
#
# COMPACT_ATOMS: atom_id res chain seq x y z
N MET A 1 30.04 4.38 -17.21
CA MET A 1 28.68 3.87 -16.91
C MET A 1 28.09 3.29 -18.19
N SER A 2 27.51 2.09 -18.14
CA SER A 2 26.97 1.42 -19.33
C SER A 2 25.82 2.24 -19.94
N LYS A 3 25.95 2.65 -21.21
CA LYS A 3 24.93 3.41 -21.96
C LYS A 3 23.57 2.66 -22.07
N THR A 4 23.54 1.37 -21.75
CA THR A 4 22.37 0.50 -21.91
C THR A 4 21.15 0.91 -21.08
N TYR A 5 21.35 1.54 -19.91
CA TYR A 5 20.23 1.87 -19.00
C TYR A 5 19.82 3.34 -19.05
N GLN A 6 20.47 4.18 -19.86
CA GLN A 6 20.21 5.62 -19.89
C GLN A 6 18.73 5.96 -20.12
N PRO A 7 18.02 5.33 -21.08
CA PRO A 7 16.61 5.64 -21.29
C PRO A 7 15.72 5.39 -20.06
N LEU A 8 16.07 4.39 -19.25
CA LEU A 8 15.33 4.08 -18.02
C LEU A 8 15.63 5.12 -16.93
N ILE A 9 16.91 5.50 -16.78
CA ILE A 9 17.35 6.54 -15.83
C ILE A 9 16.69 7.88 -16.15
N ASP A 10 16.54 8.23 -17.43
CA ASP A 10 15.90 9.47 -17.85
C ASP A 10 14.45 9.58 -17.37
N TYR A 11 13.71 8.47 -17.26
CA TYR A 11 12.35 8.49 -16.69
C TYR A 11 12.34 8.79 -15.19
N PHE A 12 13.30 8.27 -14.43
CA PHE A 12 13.46 8.64 -13.02
C PHE A 12 13.81 10.13 -12.89
N GLN A 13 14.69 10.64 -13.74
CA GLN A 13 15.00 12.08 -13.77
C GLN A 13 13.77 12.94 -14.10
N LYS A 14 12.89 12.49 -14.99
CA LYS A 14 11.63 13.19 -15.31
C LYS A 14 10.67 13.33 -14.14
N ILE A 15 10.75 12.47 -13.11
CA ILE A 15 9.98 12.62 -11.87
C ILE A 15 10.77 13.34 -10.77
N GLY A 16 12.00 13.79 -11.08
CA GLY A 16 12.93 14.45 -10.16
C GLY A 16 13.78 13.48 -9.34
N ALA A 17 13.80 12.19 -9.68
CA ALA A 17 14.55 11.17 -8.96
C ALA A 17 15.93 10.90 -9.58
N ARG A 18 16.84 10.44 -8.73
CA ARG A 18 18.07 9.76 -9.18
C ARG A 18 17.83 8.26 -9.15
N ALA A 19 18.40 7.54 -10.12
CA ALA A 19 18.35 6.08 -10.16
C ALA A 19 19.70 5.52 -10.59
N VAL A 20 20.10 4.42 -9.97
CA VAL A 20 21.32 3.69 -10.29
C VAL A 20 20.95 2.24 -10.56
N ILE A 21 21.19 1.80 -11.80
CA ILE A 21 20.89 0.44 -12.24
C ILE A 21 22.19 -0.32 -12.42
N ARG A 22 22.33 -1.45 -11.72
CA ARG A 22 23.51 -2.30 -11.74
C ARG A 22 23.11 -3.76 -11.98
N PRO A 23 23.98 -4.57 -12.61
CA PRO A 23 23.83 -6.01 -12.57
C PRO A 23 23.78 -6.49 -11.12
N ALA A 24 22.92 -7.45 -10.83
CA ALA A 24 22.96 -8.17 -9.56
C ALA A 24 24.33 -8.85 -9.41
N GLN A 25 25.06 -8.53 -8.35
CA GLN A 25 26.36 -9.13 -8.01
C GLN A 25 26.24 -9.88 -6.68
N GLY A 26 26.80 -11.09 -6.60
CA GLY A 26 26.91 -11.84 -5.34
C GLY A 26 25.59 -12.27 -4.69
N ASN A 27 25.60 -12.31 -3.35
CA ASN A 27 24.60 -12.90 -2.42
C ASN A 27 23.22 -12.21 -2.37
N ILE A 28 22.80 -11.52 -3.43
CA ILE A 28 21.44 -10.97 -3.52
C ILE A 28 20.48 -12.17 -3.51
N GLN A 29 19.54 -12.21 -2.56
CA GLN A 29 18.49 -13.24 -2.48
C GLN A 29 17.47 -13.04 -3.59
N GLY A 30 17.86 -13.26 -4.85
CA GLY A 30 16.94 -13.28 -5.99
C GLY A 30 17.43 -12.57 -7.24
N PRO A 31 16.63 -12.64 -8.32
CA PRO A 31 16.98 -12.08 -9.62
C PRO A 31 16.82 -10.54 -9.70
N LEU A 32 16.17 -9.93 -8.70
CA LEU A 32 15.89 -8.50 -8.60
C LEU A 32 16.04 -8.04 -7.15
N SER A 33 16.62 -6.87 -6.95
CA SER A 33 16.53 -6.08 -5.73
C SER A 33 16.24 -4.63 -6.12
N LEU A 34 15.25 -4.05 -5.44
CA LEU A 34 14.84 -2.65 -5.56
C LEU A 34 14.91 -2.06 -4.15
N ASP A 35 15.61 -0.94 -3.99
CA ASP A 35 15.74 -0.25 -2.69
C ASP A 35 15.86 1.28 -2.92
N ILE A 36 15.64 2.06 -1.87
CA ILE A 36 15.98 3.48 -1.76
C ILE A 36 17.24 3.60 -0.91
N GLU A 37 18.38 3.78 -1.57
CA GLU A 37 19.66 4.05 -0.91
C GLU A 37 19.85 5.56 -0.72
N THR A 38 20.78 5.96 0.16
CA THR A 38 21.12 7.36 0.41
C THR A 38 22.64 7.55 0.27
N ASP A 39 23.04 8.61 -0.42
CA ASP A 39 24.43 9.08 -0.52
C ASP A 39 24.52 10.57 -0.15
N GLU A 40 25.69 11.20 -0.36
CA GLU A 40 25.92 12.61 -0.08
C GLU A 40 25.01 13.57 -0.89
N GLN A 41 24.40 13.09 -1.99
CA GLN A 41 23.47 13.84 -2.83
C GLN A 41 22.00 13.54 -2.50
N GLY A 42 21.75 12.76 -1.44
CA GLY A 42 20.42 12.40 -0.95
C GLY A 42 19.99 11.00 -1.37
N GLU A 43 18.68 10.80 -1.45
CA GLU A 43 18.09 9.50 -1.80
C GLU A 43 18.15 9.19 -3.29
N PHE A 44 18.24 7.91 -3.64
CA PHE A 44 18.16 7.42 -5.02
C PHE A 44 17.58 6.01 -5.09
N PHE A 45 16.96 5.69 -6.22
CA PHE A 45 16.49 4.34 -6.52
C PHE A 45 17.68 3.44 -6.88
N ALA A 46 17.98 2.47 -6.03
CA ALA A 46 18.98 1.44 -6.30
C ALA A 46 18.29 0.21 -6.90
N ILE A 47 18.69 -0.14 -8.13
CA ILE A 47 18.08 -1.23 -8.89
C ILE A 47 19.18 -2.24 -9.26
N TYR A 48 19.18 -3.39 -8.59
CA TYR A 48 20.07 -4.50 -8.90
C TYR A 48 19.27 -5.60 -9.59
N LYS A 49 19.65 -5.97 -10.82
CA LYS A 49 18.90 -6.97 -11.59
C LYS A 49 19.79 -7.99 -12.29
N SER A 50 19.29 -9.20 -12.47
CA SER A 50 19.89 -10.16 -13.38
C SER A 50 19.85 -9.67 -14.84
N ARG A 51 20.78 -10.16 -15.66
CA ARG A 51 20.90 -9.76 -17.07
C ARG A 51 19.64 -10.08 -17.89
N TRP A 52 18.94 -11.15 -17.53
CA TRP A 52 17.76 -11.66 -18.25
C TRP A 52 16.45 -11.00 -17.84
N LEU A 53 16.43 -10.18 -16.79
CA LEU A 53 15.23 -9.41 -16.43
C LEU A 53 15.15 -8.13 -17.25
N ASP A 54 14.00 -7.88 -17.85
CA ASP A 54 13.67 -6.64 -18.53
C ASP A 54 13.00 -5.67 -17.56
N LEU A 55 13.31 -4.39 -17.73
CA LEU A 55 12.72 -3.29 -17.01
C LEU A 55 12.06 -2.34 -18.01
N GLU A 56 10.82 -1.97 -17.74
CA GLU A 56 10.05 -1.06 -18.58
C GLU A 56 9.28 -0.06 -17.72
N VAL A 57 9.25 1.20 -18.13
CA VAL A 57 8.37 2.21 -17.51
C VAL A 57 7.10 2.28 -18.32
N LEU A 58 5.98 1.94 -17.69
CA LEU A 58 4.67 1.90 -18.35
C LEU A 58 3.95 3.25 -18.32
N ASP A 59 4.15 4.02 -17.25
CA ASP A 59 3.55 5.34 -17.07
C ASP A 59 4.38 6.16 -16.07
N TYR A 60 4.35 7.49 -16.19
CA TYR A 60 4.98 8.39 -15.25
C TYR A 60 4.23 9.72 -15.19
N GLN A 61 4.27 10.36 -14.02
CA GLN A 61 3.62 11.63 -13.74
C GLN A 61 4.62 12.56 -13.05
N THR A 62 5.20 13.49 -13.82
CA THR A 62 6.19 14.46 -13.29
C THR A 62 5.63 15.31 -12.16
N LYS A 63 4.41 15.84 -12.31
CA LYS A 63 3.81 16.75 -11.31
C LYS A 63 3.59 16.09 -9.95
N SER A 64 3.16 14.83 -9.94
CA SER A 64 3.02 14.07 -8.70
C SER A 64 4.31 13.36 -8.30
N ARG A 65 5.34 13.33 -9.17
CA ARG A 65 6.62 12.64 -8.96
C ARG A 65 6.47 11.13 -8.79
N HIS A 66 5.74 10.48 -9.68
CA HIS A 66 5.47 9.03 -9.62
C HIS A 66 5.75 8.35 -10.96
N LEU A 67 6.17 7.09 -10.92
CA LEU A 67 6.44 6.25 -12.08
C LEU A 67 6.02 4.80 -11.80
N LEU A 68 5.50 4.14 -12.84
CA LEU A 68 5.12 2.74 -12.81
C LEU A 68 6.18 1.90 -13.52
N LEU A 69 6.94 1.13 -12.74
CA LEU A 69 7.98 0.24 -13.21
C LEU A 69 7.42 -1.17 -13.38
N SER A 70 7.62 -1.76 -14.55
CA SER A 70 7.34 -3.15 -14.86
C SER A 70 8.64 -3.94 -14.90
N VAL A 71 8.64 -5.11 -14.26
CA VAL A 71 9.79 -6.02 -14.22
C VAL A 71 9.33 -7.42 -14.62
N GLY A 72 9.99 -8.02 -15.59
CA GLY A 72 9.63 -9.36 -16.04
C GLY A 72 10.63 -9.92 -17.04
N SER A 73 10.46 -11.20 -17.36
CA SER A 73 11.19 -11.91 -18.40
C SER A 73 10.50 -13.24 -18.65
N VAL A 74 10.57 -13.83 -19.84
CA VAL A 74 10.05 -15.20 -20.04
C VAL A 74 11.02 -16.20 -19.41
N PRO A 75 10.59 -17.17 -18.57
CA PRO A 75 9.22 -17.59 -18.22
C PRO A 75 8.67 -16.98 -16.90
N TRP A 76 9.32 -15.96 -16.35
CA TRP A 76 9.00 -15.34 -15.07
C TRP A 76 7.76 -14.45 -15.11
N ASN A 77 7.08 -14.34 -13.97
CA ASN A 77 5.91 -13.47 -13.82
C ASN A 77 6.31 -11.99 -13.97
N ILE A 78 5.44 -11.22 -14.61
CA ILE A 78 5.54 -9.76 -14.65
C ILE A 78 5.08 -9.23 -13.30
N GLU A 79 6.00 -8.56 -12.60
CA GLU A 79 5.73 -7.77 -11.41
C GLU A 79 5.70 -6.29 -11.80
N ARG A 80 4.96 -5.49 -11.04
CA ARG A 80 4.90 -4.04 -11.25
C ARG A 80 5.01 -3.32 -9.92
N PHE A 81 5.74 -2.21 -9.94
CA PHE A 81 6.05 -1.40 -8.78
C PHE A 81 5.65 0.05 -9.05
N LEU A 82 5.02 0.67 -8.06
CA LEU A 82 4.84 2.11 -8.07
C LEU A 82 6.02 2.74 -7.31
N CYS A 83 6.84 3.47 -8.03
CA CYS A 83 7.92 4.29 -7.49
C CYS A 83 7.43 5.73 -7.41
N GLY A 84 7.76 6.44 -6.34
CA GLY A 84 7.32 7.83 -6.24
C GLY A 84 7.92 8.56 -5.06
N HIS A 85 7.60 9.84 -4.97
CA HIS A 85 7.99 10.70 -3.86
C HIS A 85 6.78 11.10 -3.06
N ASP A 86 6.99 11.16 -1.75
CA ASP A 86 6.01 11.57 -0.77
C ASP A 86 6.27 12.95 -0.18
N GLU A 87 5.80 13.26 1.02
CA GLU A 87 6.14 14.51 1.69
C GLU A 87 7.66 14.73 1.74
N PHE A 88 8.42 13.71 2.19
CA PHE A 88 9.85 13.85 2.44
C PHE A 88 10.76 12.83 1.75
N HIS A 89 10.22 11.68 1.33
CA HIS A 89 11.05 10.55 0.92
C HIS A 89 10.59 9.91 -0.39
N TRP A 90 11.53 9.29 -1.10
CA TRP A 90 11.20 8.34 -2.16
C TRP A 90 10.73 7.02 -1.58
N PHE A 91 9.89 6.33 -2.36
CA PHE A 91 9.34 5.04 -2.02
C PHE A 91 9.29 4.12 -3.24
N ILE A 92 9.15 2.82 -2.97
CA ILE A 92 8.85 1.78 -3.94
C ILE A 92 7.78 0.90 -3.31
N THR A 93 6.70 0.56 -4.01
CA THR A 93 5.71 -0.42 -3.51
C THR A 93 5.34 -1.43 -4.58
N GLY A 94 5.17 -2.70 -4.18
CA GLY A 94 4.71 -3.78 -5.06
C GLY A 94 3.19 -3.76 -5.24
N LEU A 95 2.72 -3.97 -6.47
CA LEU A 95 1.30 -3.86 -6.79
C LEU A 95 0.54 -5.19 -6.67
N PRO A 96 -0.68 -5.19 -6.09
CA PRO A 96 -1.47 -6.42 -5.87
C PRO A 96 -2.06 -7.06 -7.14
N SER A 97 -2.06 -6.34 -8.26
CA SER A 97 -2.58 -6.85 -9.54
C SER A 97 -1.74 -6.30 -10.69
N PRO A 98 -0.47 -6.76 -10.80
CA PRO A 98 0.51 -6.15 -11.69
C PRO A 98 0.01 -6.18 -13.13
N LEU A 99 -0.42 -7.35 -13.64
CA LEU A 99 -0.91 -7.50 -15.01
C LEU A 99 -2.12 -6.63 -15.39
N MET A 100 -2.90 -6.13 -14.42
CA MET A 100 -4.09 -5.30 -14.67
C MET A 100 -3.81 -3.79 -14.51
N THR A 101 -2.58 -3.42 -14.13
CA THR A 101 -2.25 -2.06 -13.70
C THR A 101 -1.22 -1.43 -14.63
N HIS A 102 -1.65 -0.55 -15.54
CA HIS A 102 -0.82 0.03 -16.60
C HIS A 102 -0.56 1.53 -16.46
N THR A 103 -1.19 2.18 -15.49
CA THR A 103 -1.02 3.62 -15.22
C THR A 103 -0.74 3.86 -13.75
N VAL A 104 -0.09 4.97 -13.43
CA VAL A 104 0.12 5.45 -12.06
C VAL A 104 -1.21 5.64 -11.34
N ALA A 105 -2.26 6.09 -12.05
CA ALA A 105 -3.60 6.23 -11.48
C ALA A 105 -4.20 4.88 -11.07
N GLN A 106 -4.11 3.86 -11.93
CA GLN A 106 -4.53 2.50 -11.60
C GLN A 106 -3.69 1.90 -10.46
N ALA A 107 -2.40 2.20 -10.41
CA ALA A 107 -1.51 1.74 -9.34
C ALA A 107 -1.94 2.29 -7.98
N LYS A 108 -2.11 3.61 -7.86
CA LYS A 108 -2.64 4.26 -6.66
C LYS A 108 -4.01 3.70 -6.26
N GLU A 109 -4.90 3.48 -7.23
CA GLU A 109 -6.20 2.87 -6.97
C GLU A 109 -6.06 1.43 -6.46
N SER A 110 -5.18 0.62 -7.06
CA SER A 110 -5.00 -0.79 -6.69
C SER A 110 -4.58 -0.96 -5.23
N LEU A 111 -3.75 -0.04 -4.72
CA LEU A 111 -3.17 -0.05 -3.37
C LEU A 111 -4.15 0.33 -2.26
N LYS A 112 -5.27 0.99 -2.58
CA LYS A 112 -6.26 1.35 -1.56
C LYS A 112 -6.88 0.11 -0.90
N PRO A 113 -7.09 0.13 0.43
CA PRO A 113 -7.83 -0.91 1.14
C PRO A 113 -9.23 -1.14 0.55
N HIS A 114 -9.76 -2.36 0.70
CA HIS A 114 -11.11 -2.69 0.23
C HIS A 114 -12.18 -1.81 0.87
N TYR A 115 -12.06 -1.53 2.16
CA TYR A 115 -12.99 -0.68 2.90
C TYR A 115 -13.06 0.73 2.27
N VAL A 116 -11.90 1.33 1.99
CA VAL A 116 -11.79 2.63 1.32
C VAL A 116 -12.45 2.62 -0.05
N LYS A 117 -12.19 1.59 -0.88
CA LYS A 117 -12.81 1.45 -2.21
C LYS A 117 -14.33 1.39 -2.13
N ARG A 118 -14.88 0.57 -1.23
CA ARG A 118 -16.33 0.45 -1.02
C ARG A 118 -16.95 1.78 -0.58
N LEU A 119 -16.27 2.53 0.28
CA LEU A 119 -16.74 3.85 0.69
C LEU A 119 -16.76 4.85 -0.46
N GLN A 120 -15.74 4.83 -1.32
CA GLN A 120 -15.72 5.64 -2.52
C GLN A 120 -16.87 5.28 -3.46
N GLU A 121 -17.15 4.00 -3.69
CA GLU A 121 -18.28 3.55 -4.53
C GLU A 121 -19.64 3.95 -3.94
N ARG A 122 -19.83 3.83 -2.62
CA ARG A 122 -21.10 4.17 -1.95
C ARG A 122 -21.39 5.67 -1.95
N LYS A 123 -20.36 6.51 -1.87
CA LYS A 123 -20.50 7.98 -1.75
C LYS A 123 -20.31 8.74 -3.07
N CYS A 124 -19.53 8.22 -4.02
CA CYS A 124 -19.26 8.87 -5.32
C CYS A 124 -20.14 8.28 -6.45
N ARG A 125 -21.38 8.77 -6.63
CA ARG A 125 -22.07 8.69 -7.94
C ARG A 125 -21.52 9.76 -8.92
N GLY A 126 -20.20 9.80 -9.12
CA GLY A 126 -19.53 10.77 -10.00
C GLY A 126 -18.01 10.81 -9.83
N LYS A 127 -17.28 11.23 -10.87
CA LYS A 127 -15.80 11.31 -10.92
C LYS A 127 -15.27 12.13 -9.74
N CYS A 128 -14.62 11.48 -8.77
CA CYS A 128 -14.08 12.12 -7.58
C CYS A 128 -12.64 12.63 -7.82
N PRO A 129 -12.39 13.96 -7.85
CA PRO A 129 -11.05 14.54 -7.86
C PRO A 129 -10.34 14.34 -6.51
N ARG A 130 -9.01 14.54 -6.52
CA ARG A 130 -7.99 14.24 -5.48
C ARG A 130 -8.16 14.87 -4.07
N LYS A 131 -9.36 15.29 -3.67
CA LYS A 131 -9.70 15.69 -2.30
C LYS A 131 -11.18 15.39 -2.06
N THR A 132 -11.50 14.14 -1.78
CA THR A 132 -12.79 13.85 -1.18
C THR A 132 -12.57 13.39 0.25
N ASP A 133 -13.31 14.01 1.18
CA ASP A 133 -13.32 13.85 2.65
C ASP A 133 -13.68 12.42 3.10
N HIS A 134 -13.00 11.41 2.58
CA HIS A 134 -13.39 10.01 2.73
C HIS A 134 -12.38 9.24 3.55
N PHE A 135 -11.11 9.60 3.44
CA PHE A 135 -10.05 9.08 4.28
C PHE A 135 -8.90 10.09 4.33
N ILE A 136 -8.17 10.09 5.44
CA ILE A 136 -6.85 10.69 5.55
C ILE A 136 -5.84 9.57 5.31
N ARG A 137 -4.68 9.91 4.77
CA ARG A 137 -3.60 8.95 4.58
C ARG A 137 -2.29 9.52 5.10
N GLN A 138 -1.49 8.64 5.70
CA GLN A 138 -0.12 8.92 6.15
C GLN A 138 0.69 7.63 5.97
N GLY A 139 1.61 7.65 5.02
CA GLY A 139 2.34 6.48 4.55
C GLY A 139 1.41 5.32 4.18
N GLU A 140 1.68 4.14 4.74
CA GLU A 140 0.89 2.93 4.46
C GLU A 140 -0.50 2.92 5.08
N TRP A 141 -0.83 3.87 5.95
CA TRP A 141 -2.07 3.86 6.73
C TRP A 141 -3.14 4.75 6.14
N PHE A 142 -4.34 4.19 6.02
CA PHE A 142 -5.56 4.88 5.64
C PHE A 142 -6.46 5.03 6.87
N PHE A 143 -6.90 6.26 7.15
CA PHE A 143 -7.75 6.61 8.27
C PHE A 143 -9.13 7.03 7.75
N THR A 144 -10.16 6.26 8.06
CA THR A 144 -11.52 6.57 7.61
C THR A 144 -12.41 6.95 8.80
N ALA A 145 -13.00 8.13 8.76
CA ALA A 145 -13.83 8.66 9.84
C ALA A 145 -15.04 7.76 10.18
N CYS A 146 -15.16 7.41 11.46
CA CYS A 146 -16.24 6.66 12.08
C CYS A 146 -16.94 7.54 13.13
N LYS A 147 -17.70 8.55 12.67
CA LYS A 147 -18.29 9.59 13.53
C LYS A 147 -19.19 9.07 14.66
N ASN A 148 -19.78 7.88 14.48
CA ASN A 148 -20.68 7.27 15.46
C ASN A 148 -20.02 6.12 16.26
N ALA A 149 -18.72 5.88 16.07
CA ALA A 149 -18.03 4.85 16.83
C ALA A 149 -17.84 5.30 18.27
N SER A 150 -18.16 4.40 19.19
CA SER A 150 -17.96 4.56 20.62
C SER A 150 -17.39 3.26 21.17
N PHE A 151 -16.27 3.35 21.87
CA PHE A 151 -15.55 2.20 22.42
C PHE A 151 -15.53 2.29 23.93
N ASP A 152 -15.45 1.14 24.60
CA ASP A 152 -15.26 1.09 26.04
C ASP A 152 -13.91 1.72 26.39
N SER A 153 -13.95 2.76 27.24
CA SER A 153 -12.77 3.52 27.62
C SER A 153 -11.68 2.68 28.29
N HIS A 154 -12.03 1.54 28.88
CA HIS A 154 -11.05 0.65 29.54
C HIS A 154 -10.17 -0.10 28.55
N ASN A 155 -10.61 -0.23 27.29
CA ASN A 155 -9.91 -0.95 26.24
C ASN A 155 -9.18 -0.01 25.26
N ILE A 156 -9.15 1.29 25.56
CA ILE A 156 -8.42 2.28 24.75
C ILE A 156 -6.97 2.33 25.21
N GLU A 157 -6.05 2.01 24.31
CA GLU A 157 -4.62 2.26 24.47
C GLU A 157 -4.36 3.76 24.34
N ARG A 158 -3.85 4.38 25.41
CA ARG A 158 -3.24 5.71 25.33
C ARG A 158 -1.82 5.57 24.85
N ASP A 159 -1.38 6.48 23.99
CA ASP A 159 -0.05 6.43 23.37
C ASP A 159 0.18 5.10 22.61
N GLY A 160 -0.86 4.64 21.91
CA GLY A 160 -0.84 3.39 21.15
C GLY A 160 0.06 3.45 19.91
N VAL A 161 0.57 2.29 19.50
CA VAL A 161 1.50 2.15 18.37
C VAL A 161 0.85 1.41 17.20
N LEU A 162 0.95 2.02 16.02
CA LEU A 162 0.65 1.40 14.73
C LEU A 162 1.96 1.03 14.05
N GLN A 163 2.19 -0.26 13.82
CA GLN A 163 3.41 -0.77 13.22
C GLN A 163 3.05 -1.93 12.30
N ARG A 164 3.52 -1.91 11.04
CA ARG A 164 3.23 -3.00 10.10
C ARG A 164 3.96 -4.27 10.51
N ASN A 165 5.26 -4.14 10.70
CA ASN A 165 6.13 -5.23 11.06
C ASN A 165 7.21 -4.74 12.03
N PRO A 166 7.88 -5.64 12.78
CA PRO A 166 8.83 -5.24 13.82
C PRO A 166 9.99 -4.35 13.35
N GLU A 167 10.32 -4.40 12.05
CA GLU A 167 11.42 -3.63 11.44
C GLU A 167 10.99 -2.24 10.94
N SER A 168 9.67 -2.00 10.79
CA SER A 168 9.14 -0.71 10.34
C SER A 168 9.15 0.33 11.45
N LYS A 169 9.40 1.59 11.09
CA LYS A 169 9.29 2.72 12.02
C LYS A 169 7.81 2.92 12.42
N PRO A 170 7.48 2.93 13.71
CA PRO A 170 6.09 2.98 14.17
C PRO A 170 5.47 4.36 13.99
N HIS A 171 4.16 4.37 13.77
CA HIS A 171 3.33 5.55 13.97
C HIS A 171 2.85 5.61 15.42
N GLN A 172 3.01 6.76 16.05
CA GLN A 172 2.57 7.04 17.41
C GLN A 172 1.18 7.68 17.38
N CYS A 173 0.20 7.07 18.05
CA CYS A 173 -1.17 7.57 18.15
C CYS A 173 -1.46 8.02 19.58
N ASP A 174 -2.19 9.13 19.76
CA ASP A 174 -2.65 9.53 21.10
C ASP A 174 -3.61 8.48 21.69
N TYR A 175 -4.52 7.96 20.87
CA TYR A 175 -5.48 6.92 21.25
C TYR A 175 -5.60 5.86 20.16
N LEU A 176 -5.54 4.59 20.58
CA LEU A 176 -5.69 3.43 19.72
C LEU A 176 -6.65 2.44 20.36
N TYR A 177 -7.52 1.85 19.56
CA TYR A 177 -8.43 0.79 19.96
C TYR A 177 -8.30 -0.38 18.99
N ARG A 178 -8.28 -1.59 19.55
CA ARG A 178 -8.08 -2.83 18.82
C ARG A 178 -9.31 -3.69 18.98
N GLU A 179 -10.05 -3.85 17.89
CA GLU A 179 -11.22 -4.71 17.84
C GLU A 179 -10.83 -6.04 17.17
N GLY A 180 -10.96 -7.15 17.87
CA GLY A 180 -10.82 -8.48 17.28
C GLY A 180 -12.02 -8.78 16.38
N GLU A 181 -12.03 -8.23 15.16
CA GLU A 181 -13.04 -8.58 14.17
C GLU A 181 -12.58 -9.78 13.34
N ARG A 182 -13.47 -10.78 13.22
CA ARG A 182 -13.27 -11.93 12.34
C ARG A 182 -13.72 -11.56 10.93
N GLU A 183 -12.79 -11.57 9.97
CA GLU A 183 -13.11 -11.43 8.54
C GLU A 183 -13.17 -12.81 7.86
N TYR A 184 -14.06 -12.96 6.88
CA TYR A 184 -14.27 -14.17 6.11
C TYR A 184 -14.10 -13.89 4.62
N GLU A 185 -13.41 -14.76 3.89
CA GLU A 185 -13.40 -14.77 2.42
C GLU A 185 -14.25 -15.94 1.88
N CYS A 186 -14.66 -15.88 0.61
CA CYS A 186 -15.36 -16.99 -0.05
C CYS A 186 -14.96 -17.12 -1.52
N ASP A 187 -15.09 -18.34 -2.06
CA ASP A 187 -14.77 -18.66 -3.45
C ASP A 187 -15.72 -17.97 -4.44
N ARG A 188 -16.93 -17.59 -4.00
CA ARG A 188 -17.92 -16.91 -4.85
C ARG A 188 -17.53 -15.47 -5.18
N TYR A 189 -16.84 -14.80 -4.26
CA TYR A 189 -16.37 -13.44 -4.41
C TYR A 189 -14.87 -13.41 -4.15
N PRO A 190 -14.06 -14.03 -5.04
CA PRO A 190 -12.63 -14.10 -4.85
C PRO A 190 -12.07 -12.68 -4.79
N LYS A 191 -11.18 -12.40 -3.83
CA LYS A 191 -10.60 -11.08 -3.51
C LYS A 191 -11.49 -10.16 -2.67
N LEU A 192 -12.60 -10.63 -2.08
CA LEU A 192 -13.36 -9.87 -1.09
C LEU A 192 -13.31 -10.58 0.27
N ALA A 193 -13.11 -9.78 1.32
CA ALA A 193 -13.30 -10.17 2.71
C ALA A 193 -14.59 -9.50 3.24
N PHE A 194 -15.31 -10.24 4.07
CA PHE A 194 -16.58 -9.88 4.67
C PHE A 194 -16.43 -9.91 6.19
N TYR A 195 -16.91 -8.90 6.90
CA TYR A 195 -16.91 -8.93 8.37
C TYR A 195 -17.81 -10.06 8.88
N GLU A 196 -17.60 -10.51 10.11
CA GLU A 196 -18.45 -11.53 10.75
C GLU A 196 -19.94 -11.17 10.68
N SER A 197 -20.29 -9.89 10.82
CA SER A 197 -21.66 -9.40 10.67
C SER A 197 -22.20 -9.59 9.25
N GLU A 198 -21.44 -9.19 8.23
CA GLU A 198 -21.80 -9.35 6.81
C GLU A 198 -21.86 -10.82 6.40
N TYR A 199 -20.90 -11.64 6.86
CA TYR A 199 -20.90 -13.10 6.67
C TYR A 199 -22.18 -13.72 7.23
N ARG A 200 -22.55 -13.39 8.49
CA ARG A 200 -23.78 -13.88 9.12
C ARG A 200 -25.03 -13.41 8.38
N GLU A 201 -25.07 -12.16 7.95
CA GLU A 201 -26.19 -11.61 7.16
C GLU A 201 -26.33 -12.32 5.81
N ILE A 202 -25.22 -12.56 5.11
CA ILE A 202 -25.21 -13.27 3.84
C ILE A 202 -25.70 -14.71 4.01
N LEU A 203 -25.28 -15.40 5.07
CA LEU A 203 -25.78 -16.74 5.39
C LEU A 203 -27.27 -16.74 5.74
N ALA A 204 -27.76 -15.73 6.45
CA ALA A 204 -29.16 -15.60 6.83
C ALA A 204 -30.07 -15.27 5.62
N THR A 205 -29.60 -14.42 4.71
CA THR A 205 -30.40 -13.91 3.58
C THR A 205 -30.28 -14.76 2.33
N ARG A 206 -29.20 -15.52 2.15
CA ARG A 206 -28.93 -16.29 0.93
C ARG A 206 -28.66 -17.75 1.25
N ARG A 207 -29.70 -18.58 1.12
CA ARG A 207 -29.63 -20.03 1.40
C ARG A 207 -28.50 -20.78 0.65
N LYS A 208 -28.08 -20.32 -0.54
CA LYS A 208 -26.97 -20.93 -1.30
C LYS A 208 -25.57 -20.50 -0.84
N ALA A 209 -25.48 -19.48 0.02
CA ALA A 209 -24.20 -18.92 0.45
C ALA A 209 -23.39 -19.87 1.33
N ASN A 210 -24.03 -20.80 2.02
CA ASN A 210 -23.34 -21.84 2.79
C ASN A 210 -22.34 -22.70 1.96
N ARG A 211 -22.50 -22.75 0.63
CA ARG A 211 -21.64 -23.54 -0.28
C ARG A 211 -20.52 -22.72 -0.93
N TRP A 212 -20.30 -21.47 -0.54
CA TRP A 212 -19.30 -20.61 -1.19
C TRP A 212 -17.87 -20.83 -0.70
N GLY A 213 -17.58 -21.90 0.06
CA GLY A 213 -16.22 -22.19 0.53
C GLY A 213 -15.66 -21.11 1.45
N TRP A 214 -16.44 -20.71 2.46
CA TRP A 214 -16.03 -19.65 3.39
C TRP A 214 -14.78 -20.05 4.17
N ARG A 215 -13.81 -19.14 4.24
CA ARG A 215 -12.59 -19.29 5.04
C ARG A 215 -12.45 -18.10 5.97
N LEU A 216 -12.21 -18.37 7.26
CA LEU A 216 -11.85 -17.35 8.22
C LEU A 216 -10.45 -16.83 7.89
N LEU A 217 -10.29 -15.53 7.74
CA LEU A 217 -8.99 -14.91 7.60
C LEU A 217 -8.30 -14.86 8.98
N PRO A 218 -6.98 -15.13 9.06
CA PRO A 218 -6.23 -14.99 10.30
C PRO A 218 -6.45 -13.60 10.91
N ASP A 219 -6.67 -13.58 12.22
CA ASP A 219 -7.12 -12.46 13.06
C ASP A 219 -6.64 -11.09 12.55
N ARG A 220 -7.48 -10.44 11.74
CA ARG A 220 -7.27 -9.06 11.32
C ARG A 220 -7.94 -8.20 12.36
N THR A 221 -7.20 -7.87 13.40
CA THR A 221 -7.62 -6.84 14.35
C THR A 221 -7.97 -5.57 13.57
N THR A 222 -9.23 -5.15 13.62
CA THR A 222 -9.62 -3.82 13.12
C THR A 222 -9.09 -2.80 14.11
N LEU A 223 -8.33 -1.84 13.59
CA LEU A 223 -7.70 -0.80 14.38
C LEU A 223 -8.50 0.48 14.25
N TYR A 224 -8.61 1.24 15.34
CA TYR A 224 -9.21 2.56 15.33
C TYR A 224 -8.31 3.55 16.06
N ALA A 225 -8.05 4.70 15.44
CA ALA A 225 -7.23 5.76 16.02
C ALA A 225 -8.03 7.05 16.22
N LYS A 226 -7.64 7.85 17.21
CA LYS A 226 -8.17 9.19 17.47
C LYS A 226 -7.08 10.10 18.03
N GLY A 227 -7.21 11.41 17.83
CA GLY A 227 -6.23 12.39 18.26
C GLY A 227 -5.07 12.52 17.28
N TRP A 228 -3.89 12.89 17.76
CA TRP A 228 -2.72 13.03 16.90
C TRP A 228 -2.16 11.67 16.49
N VAL A 229 -1.75 11.59 15.22
CA VAL A 229 -0.93 10.50 14.68
C VAL A 229 0.37 11.09 14.14
N ARG A 230 1.49 10.57 14.63
CA ARG A 230 2.83 11.09 14.37
C ARG A 230 3.72 9.99 13.82
N HIS A 231 4.52 10.33 12.82
CA HIS A 231 5.57 9.48 12.28
C HIS A 231 6.79 10.34 12.00
N VAL A 232 7.98 9.76 12.06
CA VAL A 232 9.23 10.51 11.86
C VAL A 232 9.44 10.92 10.40
N ASP A 233 8.85 10.18 9.47
CA ASP A 233 8.98 10.39 8.02
C ASP A 233 7.76 11.09 7.40
N HIS A 234 6.79 11.56 8.21
CA HIS A 234 5.56 12.23 7.73
C HIS A 234 5.08 13.36 8.66
N THR A 235 4.38 14.34 8.09
CA THR A 235 3.77 15.45 8.82
C THR A 235 2.68 14.91 9.74
N PRO A 236 2.66 15.30 11.04
CA PRO A 236 1.62 14.88 11.97
C PRO A 236 0.21 15.23 11.48
N ILE A 237 -0.71 14.27 11.63
CA ILE A 237 -2.13 14.47 11.33
C ILE A 237 -2.95 14.44 12.63
N TYR A 238 -4.10 15.11 12.64
CA TYR A 238 -5.04 15.08 13.75
C TYR A 238 -6.38 14.48 13.33
N LEU A 239 -6.86 13.52 14.11
CA LEU A 239 -8.10 12.78 13.91
C LEU A 239 -9.14 13.26 14.94
N ASP A 240 -10.10 14.07 14.48
CA ASP A 240 -11.12 14.73 15.31
C ASP A 240 -12.14 13.75 15.96
N CYS A 241 -12.38 12.63 15.31
CA CYS A 241 -13.20 11.52 15.77
C CYS A 241 -12.44 10.19 15.64
N TRP A 242 -13.06 9.09 16.06
CA TRP A 242 -12.51 7.77 15.79
C TRP A 242 -12.43 7.52 14.29
N HIS A 243 -11.27 7.08 13.83
CA HIS A 243 -11.06 6.66 12.45
C HIS A 243 -10.69 5.19 12.43
N ARG A 244 -11.35 4.41 11.59
CA ARG A 244 -10.88 3.07 11.23
C ARG A 244 -9.54 3.19 10.51
N VAL A 245 -8.60 2.36 10.89
CA VAL A 245 -7.24 2.31 10.34
C VAL A 245 -7.11 1.04 9.51
N ASP A 246 -6.82 1.20 8.23
CA ASP A 246 -6.55 0.11 7.32
C ASP A 246 -5.18 0.32 6.66
N GLN A 247 -4.39 -0.74 6.54
CA GLN A 247 -3.12 -0.70 5.81
C GLN A 247 -3.36 -0.84 4.30
N ASN A 248 -2.50 -0.22 3.49
CA ASN A 248 -2.48 -0.38 2.05
C ASN A 248 -2.32 -1.85 1.60
N ARG A 249 -2.68 -2.14 0.34
CA ARG A 249 -2.76 -3.50 -0.21
C ARG A 249 -1.50 -3.91 -0.98
N GLU A 250 -0.32 -3.65 -0.44
CA GLU A 250 0.90 -4.02 -1.15
C GLU A 250 1.01 -5.53 -1.32
N GLN A 251 1.59 -5.93 -2.45
CA GLN A 251 1.95 -7.31 -2.67
C GLN A 251 3.17 -7.37 -3.57
N THR A 252 4.17 -8.16 -3.17
CA THR A 252 5.29 -8.52 -4.04
C THR A 252 5.58 -10.00 -3.87
N ARG A 253 5.96 -10.67 -4.96
CA ARG A 253 6.48 -12.04 -4.93
C ARG A 253 8.02 -12.06 -4.95
N LEU A 254 8.66 -10.92 -5.18
CA LEU A 254 10.10 -10.74 -5.20
C LEU A 254 10.55 -10.06 -3.90
N SER A 255 11.73 -10.43 -3.41
CA SER A 255 12.36 -9.78 -2.26
C SER A 255 12.59 -8.30 -2.56
N ILE A 256 11.93 -7.43 -1.80
CA ILE A 256 12.23 -6.00 -1.77
C ILE A 256 12.90 -5.76 -0.43
N ALA A 257 14.17 -5.35 -0.44
CA ALA A 257 14.83 -4.86 0.75
C ALA A 257 14.40 -3.40 0.92
N ASN A 258 13.83 -3.05 2.07
CA ASN A 258 13.41 -1.71 2.49
C ASN A 258 12.45 -0.97 1.53
N VAL A 259 11.16 -1.27 1.71
CA VAL A 259 10.06 -0.48 1.13
C VAL A 259 9.81 0.72 2.05
N ARG A 260 9.96 1.95 1.55
CA ARG A 260 9.30 3.15 2.12
C ARG A 260 7.95 3.33 1.42
N TYR A 261 7.00 4.03 2.03
CA TYR A 261 5.58 3.96 1.66
C TYR A 261 5.08 5.23 1.00
N ILE A 262 3.91 5.13 0.35
CA ILE A 262 3.24 6.16 -0.47
C ILE A 262 2.26 6.97 0.42
N ASP A 263 1.92 8.24 0.09
CA ASP A 263 0.87 9.13 0.66
C ASP A 263 -0.25 9.44 -0.34
#